data_AF-A0A523ZXF7-F1
#
_entry.id   AF-A0A523ZXF7-F1
#
_cell.length_a   1.000
_cell.length_b   1.000
_cell.length_c   1.000
_cell.angle_alpha   90.00
_cell.angle_beta   90.00
_cell.angle_gamma   90.00
#
_symmetry.space_group_name_H-M   'P 1'
#
loop_
_entity.id
_entity.type
_entity.pdbx_description
1 polymer ?
#
loop_
_entity_poly.entity_id
_entity_poly.type
_entity_poly.pdbx_seq_one_letter_code
_entity_poly.pdbx_strand_id
1 'polypeptide(L)'
;MSLKLYALLLIGIVIGGVGYGVSLVYTPQFLEDVLPNNYKTRLDELTQQYLDLSSRHEVLTTEQEDLQAEYDELEGDHLDLEDDYSDLADVLENLTEDHDALNETYNASLEDYDSLLMQYLIVTGSAPLTPQPLSNDTIRRDFAWVYGGKTRVFSLYIPEHLYLYYGNKTRVPTEDYSVYVTHPYDDEYLSTIIAEFDDIVAEEGYDENQKINLIVSFIQSLPYTSDDVTTGFDEYARYPIETLVHDGGDCEDTSILASALLDL
;
A
#
# COMPACT_ATOMS: atom_id res chain seq x y z
N MET A 1 -46.56 56.41 45.63
CA MET A 1 -46.03 55.02 45.50
C MET A 1 -44.71 55.11 44.73
N SER A 2 -43.62 54.54 45.25
CA SER A 2 -42.28 54.70 44.68
C SER A 2 -42.18 54.06 43.30
N LEU A 3 -41.47 54.69 42.36
CA LEU A 3 -41.18 54.21 41.00
C LEU A 3 -40.68 52.75 40.98
N LYS A 4 -39.99 52.35 42.06
CA LYS A 4 -39.48 50.99 42.27
C LYS A 4 -40.58 49.93 42.40
N LEU A 5 -41.75 50.29 42.94
CA LEU A 5 -42.88 49.37 43.12
C LEU A 5 -43.61 49.09 41.80
N TYR A 6 -43.63 50.06 40.89
CA TYR A 6 -44.22 49.89 39.55
C TYR A 6 -43.31 49.11 38.59
N ALA A 7 -41.99 49.28 38.69
CA ALA A 7 -41.03 48.48 37.95
C ALA A 7 -41.09 46.99 38.34
N LEU A 8 -41.31 46.67 39.61
CA LEU A 8 -41.50 45.30 40.11
C LEU A 8 -42.80 44.65 39.60
N LEU A 9 -43.86 45.44 39.44
CA LEU A 9 -45.16 44.94 38.93
C LEU A 9 -45.09 44.63 37.43
N LEU A 10 -44.25 45.35 36.67
CA LEU A 10 -43.94 45.06 35.26
C LEU A 10 -43.15 43.75 35.08
N ILE A 11 -42.18 43.48 35.97
CA ILE A 11 -41.44 42.21 35.96
C ILE A 11 -42.39 41.05 36.32
N GLY A 12 -43.34 41.25 37.23
CA GLY A 12 -44.34 40.24 37.61
C GLY A 12 -45.33 39.86 36.50
N ILE A 13 -45.72 40.81 35.64
CA ILE A 13 -46.64 40.55 34.51
C ILE A 13 -45.92 39.84 33.35
N VAL A 14 -44.62 40.06 33.17
CA VAL A 14 -43.83 39.41 32.11
C VAL A 14 -43.42 37.98 32.48
N ILE A 15 -43.32 37.65 33.78
CA ILE A 15 -42.86 36.31 34.24
C ILE A 15 -44.03 35.37 34.60
N GLY A 16 -45.24 35.89 34.87
CA GLY A 16 -46.41 35.10 35.26
C GLY A 16 -47.26 34.61 34.10
N GLY A 17 -46.75 33.75 33.22
CA GLY A 17 -47.50 33.26 32.06
C GLY A 17 -46.92 32.00 31.43
N VAL A 18 -46.69 30.97 32.23
CA VAL A 18 -46.52 29.60 31.71
C VAL A 18 -47.86 29.17 31.14
N GLY A 19 -48.01 29.19 29.81
CA GLY A 19 -49.18 28.62 29.13
C GLY A 19 -49.61 29.39 27.89
N TYR A 20 -49.52 28.73 26.74
CA TYR A 20 -50.12 29.06 25.45
C TYR A 20 -51.28 30.06 25.53
N GLY A 21 -51.05 31.30 25.12
CA GLY A 21 -52.08 32.32 25.06
C GLY A 21 -51.46 33.70 24.94
N VAL A 22 -51.84 34.42 23.89
CA VAL A 22 -51.46 35.81 23.60
C VAL A 22 -51.41 36.62 24.90
N SER A 23 -50.21 36.99 25.35
CA SER A 23 -50.05 37.84 26.53
C SER A 23 -50.47 39.25 26.14
N LEU A 24 -51.76 39.57 26.36
CA LEU A 24 -52.25 40.93 26.29
C LEU A 24 -51.61 41.72 27.43
N VAL A 25 -50.47 42.35 27.15
CA VAL A 25 -49.78 43.24 28.08
C VAL A 25 -50.71 44.42 28.36
N TYR A 26 -51.50 44.35 29.42
CA TYR A 26 -52.32 45.47 29.87
C TYR A 26 -51.40 46.50 30.52
N THR A 27 -51.04 47.55 29.79
CA THR A 27 -50.25 48.66 30.33
C THR A 27 -51.17 49.65 31.04
N PRO A 28 -51.04 49.86 32.37
CA PRO A 28 -51.77 50.92 33.07
C PRO A 28 -51.48 52.31 32.48
N GLN A 29 -52.49 53.17 32.38
CA GLN A 29 -52.38 54.51 31.77
C GLN A 29 -51.27 55.39 32.39
N PHE A 30 -50.97 55.28 33.68
CA PHE A 30 -49.95 56.11 34.33
C PHE A 30 -48.50 55.81 33.84
N LEU A 31 -48.29 54.71 33.12
CA LEU A 31 -46.99 54.36 32.54
C LEU A 31 -46.71 55.10 31.23
N GLU A 32 -47.73 55.59 30.52
CA GLU A 32 -47.56 56.41 29.31
C GLU A 32 -46.90 57.76 29.63
N ASP A 33 -47.15 58.32 30.81
CA ASP A 33 -46.61 59.62 31.24
C ASP A 33 -45.16 59.53 31.79
N VAL A 34 -44.69 58.33 32.12
CA VAL A 34 -43.40 58.10 32.79
C VAL A 34 -42.38 57.44 31.88
N LEU A 35 -42.83 56.66 30.90
CA LEU A 35 -41.95 55.96 29.96
C LEU A 35 -41.72 56.81 28.70
N PRO A 36 -40.52 56.71 28.08
CA PRO A 36 -40.24 57.40 26.82
C PRO A 36 -41.26 57.03 25.74
N ASN A 37 -41.67 57.97 24.90
CA ASN A 37 -42.72 57.78 23.87
C ASN A 37 -42.54 56.58 22.93
N ASN A 38 -41.34 55.99 22.85
CA ASN A 38 -41.00 54.84 22.01
C ASN A 38 -41.00 53.49 22.74
N TYR A 39 -41.44 53.41 24.00
CA TYR A 39 -41.34 52.18 24.80
C TYR A 39 -42.19 51.02 24.22
N LYS A 40 -43.36 51.32 23.65
CA LYS A 40 -44.24 50.31 23.03
C LYS A 40 -43.58 49.69 21.80
N THR A 41 -43.06 50.53 20.90
CA THR A 41 -42.34 50.07 19.70
C THR A 41 -41.14 49.20 20.05
N ARG A 42 -40.36 49.57 21.06
CA ARG A 42 -39.23 48.75 21.54
C ARG A 42 -39.66 47.41 22.14
N LEU A 43 -40.79 47.39 22.85
CA LEU A 43 -41.35 46.16 23.40
C LEU A 43 -41.82 45.24 22.27
N ASP A 44 -42.52 45.77 21.27
CA ASP A 44 -42.96 45.02 20.10
C ASP A 44 -41.78 44.45 19.30
N GLU A 45 -40.73 45.25 19.06
CA GLU A 45 -39.48 44.81 18.42
C GLU A 45 -38.80 43.68 19.20
N LEU A 46 -38.73 43.80 20.52
CA LEU A 46 -38.13 42.77 21.38
C LEU A 46 -38.97 41.48 21.40
N THR A 47 -40.30 41.60 21.39
CA THR A 47 -41.21 40.47 21.26
C THR A 47 -41.02 39.76 19.92
N GLN A 48 -40.88 40.49 18.81
CA GLN A 48 -40.62 39.89 17.50
C GLN A 48 -39.25 39.19 17.45
N GLN A 49 -38.20 39.80 18.01
CA GLN A 49 -36.88 39.16 18.10
C GLN A 49 -36.91 37.89 18.95
N TYR A 50 -37.66 37.89 20.06
CA TYR A 50 -37.83 36.70 20.89
C TYR A 50 -38.55 35.57 20.13
N LEU A 51 -39.61 35.89 19.38
CA LEU A 51 -40.35 34.91 18.58
C LEU A 51 -39.47 34.32 17.46
N ASP A 52 -38.72 35.16 16.74
CA ASP A 52 -37.76 34.70 15.71
C ASP A 52 -36.68 33.80 16.32
N LEU A 53 -36.08 34.22 17.43
CA LEU A 53 -35.04 33.43 18.11
C LEU A 53 -35.59 32.10 18.64
N SER A 54 -36.80 32.09 19.18
CA SER A 54 -37.47 30.86 19.64
C SER A 54 -37.74 29.90 18.48
N SER A 55 -38.20 30.42 17.34
CA SER A 55 -38.43 29.59 16.14
C SER A 55 -37.13 29.01 15.59
N ARG A 56 -36.06 29.81 15.55
CA ARG A 56 -34.73 29.33 15.13
C ARG A 56 -34.15 28.29 16.10
N HIS A 57 -34.38 28.46 17.40
CA HIS A 57 -33.96 27.48 18.39
C HIS A 57 -34.69 26.14 18.18
N GLU A 58 -35.99 26.17 17.90
CA GLU A 58 -36.77 24.95 17.61
C GLU A 58 -36.22 24.22 16.38
N VAL A 59 -35.97 24.94 15.29
CA VAL A 59 -35.37 24.37 14.07
C VAL A 59 -34.00 23.76 14.35
N LEU A 60 -33.11 24.48 15.04
CA LEU A 60 -31.78 23.96 15.39
C LEU A 60 -31.85 22.73 16.30
N THR A 61 -32.86 22.66 17.17
CA THR A 61 -33.07 21.49 18.04
C THR A 61 -33.43 20.27 17.21
N THR A 62 -34.33 20.43 16.23
CA THR A 62 -34.67 19.34 15.29
C THR A 62 -33.48 18.94 14.43
N GLU A 63 -32.73 19.90 13.86
CA GLU A 63 -31.52 19.60 13.08
C GLU A 63 -30.47 18.85 13.92
N GLN A 64 -30.35 19.17 15.22
CA GLN A 64 -29.45 18.46 16.12
C GLN A 64 -29.93 17.02 16.39
N GLU A 65 -31.23 16.80 16.57
CA GLU A 65 -31.81 15.47 16.74
C GLU A 65 -31.61 14.61 15.48
N ASP A 66 -31.84 15.18 14.30
CA ASP A 66 -31.62 14.51 13.01
C ASP A 66 -30.14 14.13 12.82
N LEU A 67 -29.23 15.05 13.12
CA LEU A 67 -27.79 14.79 13.01
C LEU A 67 -27.30 13.73 14.02
N GLN A 68 -27.87 13.69 15.22
CA GLN A 68 -27.57 12.64 16.19
C GLN A 68 -28.03 11.27 15.68
N ALA A 69 -29.20 11.19 15.05
CA ALA A 69 -29.68 9.95 14.47
C ALA A 69 -28.78 9.46 13.32
N GLU A 70 -28.33 10.37 12.45
CA GLU A 70 -27.37 10.04 11.37
C GLU A 70 -26.02 9.58 11.93
N TYR A 71 -25.55 10.20 13.02
CA TYR A 71 -24.33 9.75 13.71
C TYR A 71 -24.47 8.34 14.28
N ASP A 72 -25.59 8.04 14.95
CA ASP A 72 -25.84 6.73 15.54
C ASP A 72 -25.94 5.62 14.47
N GLU A 73 -26.52 5.94 13.30
CA GLU A 73 -26.57 5.03 12.14
C GLU A 73 -25.17 4.78 11.57
N LEU A 74 -24.37 5.84 11.38
CA LEU A 74 -23.00 5.73 10.88
C LEU A 74 -22.08 4.96 11.85
N GLU A 75 -22.27 5.13 13.15
CA GLU A 75 -21.56 4.36 14.18
C GLU A 75 -21.90 2.87 14.09
N GLY A 76 -23.17 2.53 13.82
CA GLY A 76 -23.60 1.15 13.55
C GLY A 76 -22.92 0.56 12.31
N ASP A 77 -22.99 1.27 11.18
CA ASP A 77 -22.37 0.85 9.92
C ASP A 77 -20.85 0.65 10.08
N HIS A 78 -20.19 1.48 10.90
CA HIS A 78 -18.76 1.34 11.17
C HIS A 78 -18.42 0.06 11.92
N LEU A 79 -19.23 -0.31 12.91
CA LEU A 79 -19.04 -1.55 13.67
C LEU A 79 -19.28 -2.78 12.80
N ASP A 80 -20.33 -2.76 11.97
CA ASP A 80 -20.61 -3.84 11.02
C ASP A 80 -19.44 -4.00 10.02
N LEU A 81 -18.85 -2.89 9.56
CA LEU A 81 -17.67 -2.92 8.69
C LEU A 81 -16.41 -3.43 9.40
N GLU A 82 -16.24 -3.14 10.69
CA GLU A 82 -15.13 -3.64 11.50
C GLU A 82 -15.22 -5.17 11.67
N ASP A 83 -16.43 -5.68 11.92
CA ASP A 83 -16.71 -7.12 11.97
C ASP A 83 -16.43 -7.79 10.60
N ASP A 84 -16.95 -7.23 9.50
CA ASP A 84 -16.69 -7.72 8.13
C ASP A 84 -15.19 -7.76 7.80
N TYR A 85 -14.43 -6.74 8.24
CA TYR A 85 -12.99 -6.69 8.04
C TYR A 85 -12.27 -7.79 8.83
N SER A 86 -12.71 -8.05 10.07
CA SER A 86 -12.17 -9.14 10.89
C SER A 86 -12.43 -10.50 10.24
N ASP A 87 -13.67 -10.75 9.79
CA ASP A 87 -14.04 -11.99 9.10
C ASP A 87 -13.21 -12.19 7.82
N LEU A 88 -12.97 -11.10 7.06
CA LEU A 88 -12.15 -11.16 5.86
C LEU A 88 -10.68 -11.47 6.17
N ALA A 89 -10.14 -10.92 7.26
CA ALA A 89 -8.77 -11.20 7.70
C ALA A 89 -8.60 -12.69 8.05
N ASP A 90 -9.55 -13.29 8.77
CA ASP A 90 -9.54 -14.72 9.08
C ASP A 90 -9.60 -15.58 7.80
N VAL A 91 -10.41 -15.18 6.81
CA VAL A 91 -10.47 -15.89 5.51
C VAL A 91 -9.14 -15.79 4.77
N LEU A 92 -8.48 -14.63 4.79
CA LEU A 92 -7.19 -14.43 4.13
C LEU A 92 -6.09 -15.28 4.78
N GLU A 93 -6.07 -15.37 6.10
CA GLU A 93 -5.14 -16.24 6.84
C GLU A 93 -5.31 -17.71 6.42
N ASN A 94 -6.55 -18.23 6.45
CA ASN A 94 -6.83 -19.60 6.02
C ASN A 94 -6.45 -19.86 4.55
N LEU A 95 -6.74 -18.90 3.65
CA LEU A 95 -6.39 -19.02 2.23
C LEU A 95 -4.88 -19.04 2.01
N THR A 96 -4.13 -18.28 2.83
CA THR A 96 -2.67 -18.26 2.80
C THR A 96 -2.11 -19.61 3.23
N GLU A 97 -2.63 -20.19 4.33
CA GLU A 97 -2.23 -21.53 4.77
C GLU A 97 -2.53 -22.61 3.70
N ASP A 98 -3.72 -22.57 3.09
CA ASP A 98 -4.12 -23.49 2.02
C ASP A 98 -3.20 -23.34 0.79
N HIS A 99 -2.83 -22.10 0.44
CA HIS A 99 -1.91 -21.81 -0.66
C HIS A 99 -0.52 -22.39 -0.38
N ASP A 100 0.02 -22.19 0.82
CA ASP A 100 1.35 -22.69 1.18
C ASP A 100 1.39 -24.22 1.17
N ALA A 101 0.36 -24.87 1.73
CA ALA A 101 0.21 -26.32 1.67
C ALA A 101 0.12 -26.82 0.22
N LEU A 102 -0.63 -26.13 -0.65
CA LEU A 102 -0.70 -26.47 -2.07
C LEU A 102 0.68 -26.34 -2.73
N ASN A 103 1.42 -25.29 -2.43
CA ASN A 103 2.75 -25.05 -3.00
C ASN A 103 3.75 -26.13 -2.58
N GLU A 104 3.73 -26.57 -1.31
CA GLU A 104 4.53 -27.71 -0.85
C GLU A 104 4.20 -28.99 -1.65
N THR A 105 2.91 -29.30 -1.83
CA THR A 105 2.51 -30.49 -2.61
C THR A 105 2.89 -30.40 -4.08
N TYR A 106 2.81 -29.20 -4.66
CA TYR A 106 3.21 -28.94 -6.04
C TYR A 106 4.71 -29.16 -6.24
N ASN A 107 5.55 -28.61 -5.36
CA ASN A 107 7.00 -28.78 -5.42
C ASN A 107 7.43 -30.24 -5.24
N ALA A 108 6.80 -30.96 -4.29
CA ALA A 108 7.04 -32.39 -4.14
C ALA A 108 6.67 -33.19 -5.41
N SER A 109 5.55 -32.84 -6.06
CA SER A 109 5.16 -33.46 -7.32
C SER A 109 6.12 -33.14 -8.47
N LEU A 110 6.75 -31.97 -8.46
CA LEU A 110 7.74 -31.57 -9.48
C LEU A 110 9.02 -32.40 -9.31
N GLU A 111 9.50 -32.58 -8.08
CA GLU A 111 10.65 -33.45 -7.78
C GLU A 111 10.39 -34.91 -8.16
N ASP A 112 9.19 -35.41 -7.85
CA ASP A 112 8.76 -36.75 -8.25
C ASP A 112 8.71 -36.90 -9.78
N TYR A 113 8.24 -35.88 -10.50
CA TYR A 113 8.23 -35.85 -11.95
C TYR A 113 9.65 -35.90 -12.53
N ASP A 114 10.56 -35.08 -12.03
CA ASP A 114 11.95 -35.02 -12.49
C ASP A 114 12.67 -36.35 -12.22
N SER A 115 12.45 -36.94 -11.04
CA SER A 115 12.95 -38.27 -10.69
C SER A 115 12.42 -39.36 -11.62
N LEU A 116 11.12 -39.33 -11.91
CA LEU A 116 10.48 -40.29 -12.82
C LEU A 116 10.96 -40.12 -14.27
N LEU A 117 11.15 -38.88 -14.71
CA LEU A 117 11.69 -38.55 -16.03
C LEU A 117 13.11 -39.10 -16.16
N MET A 118 13.97 -38.88 -15.16
CA MET A 118 15.32 -39.45 -15.11
C MET A 118 15.30 -40.98 -15.15
N GLN A 119 14.41 -41.61 -14.38
CA GLN A 119 14.26 -43.06 -14.36
C GLN A 119 13.79 -43.62 -15.72
N TYR A 120 12.83 -42.95 -16.36
CA TYR A 120 12.32 -43.29 -17.69
C TYR A 120 13.42 -43.19 -18.76
N LEU A 121 14.19 -42.10 -18.72
CA LEU A 121 15.31 -41.88 -19.62
C LEU A 121 16.35 -43.01 -19.47
N ILE A 122 16.74 -43.36 -18.24
CA ILE A 122 17.69 -44.46 -17.97
C ILE A 122 17.19 -45.79 -18.53
N VAL A 123 15.92 -46.13 -18.27
CA VAL A 123 15.34 -47.43 -18.65
C VAL A 123 15.12 -47.57 -20.15
N THR A 124 14.75 -46.49 -20.83
CA THR A 124 14.53 -46.52 -22.28
C THR A 124 15.82 -46.40 -23.09
N GLY A 125 16.97 -46.17 -22.43
CA GLY A 125 18.22 -45.84 -23.12
C GLY A 125 18.14 -44.51 -23.88
N SER A 126 17.11 -43.71 -23.60
CA SER A 126 16.92 -42.35 -24.12
C SER A 126 17.60 -41.33 -23.22
N ALA A 127 18.05 -41.74 -22.02
CA ALA A 127 19.04 -41.02 -21.23
C ALA A 127 20.26 -40.86 -22.12
N PRO A 128 20.57 -39.62 -22.53
CA PRO A 128 21.70 -39.42 -23.38
C PRO A 128 22.93 -39.69 -22.50
N LEU A 129 23.73 -40.71 -22.87
CA LEU A 129 25.06 -40.96 -22.30
C LEU A 129 26.10 -39.91 -22.78
N THR A 130 25.58 -38.74 -23.11
CA THR A 130 26.19 -37.50 -23.54
C THR A 130 25.34 -36.44 -22.84
N PRO A 131 25.92 -35.44 -22.14
CA PRO A 131 25.12 -34.32 -21.65
C PRO A 131 24.18 -33.88 -22.77
N GLN A 132 22.89 -33.76 -22.48
CA GLN A 132 22.00 -33.12 -23.46
C GLN A 132 22.69 -31.80 -23.79
N PRO A 133 22.86 -31.45 -25.07
CA PRO A 133 23.09 -30.06 -25.37
C PRO A 133 21.80 -29.35 -24.94
N LEU A 134 21.75 -28.91 -23.67
CA LEU A 134 21.22 -27.59 -23.32
C LEU A 134 21.66 -26.72 -24.49
N SER A 135 20.73 -26.05 -25.18
CA SER A 135 21.11 -25.33 -26.40
C SER A 135 22.40 -24.56 -26.12
N ASN A 136 23.41 -24.71 -26.99
CA ASN A 136 24.62 -23.90 -26.91
C ASN A 136 24.30 -22.43 -27.25
N ASP A 137 23.02 -22.14 -27.46
CA ASP A 137 22.49 -20.84 -27.73
C ASP A 137 22.56 -20.02 -26.44
N THR A 138 23.17 -18.86 -26.61
CA THR A 138 23.37 -17.91 -25.53
C THR A 138 22.68 -16.62 -25.91
N ILE A 139 22.02 -16.01 -24.95
CA ILE A 139 21.50 -14.66 -25.06
C ILE A 139 22.65 -13.73 -24.73
N ARG A 140 23.12 -13.00 -25.74
CA ARG A 140 24.17 -12.00 -25.53
C ARG A 140 23.58 -10.72 -24.93
N ARG A 141 24.22 -10.23 -23.87
CA ARG A 141 23.96 -8.91 -23.28
C ARG A 141 25.27 -8.16 -23.09
N ASP A 142 25.29 -6.91 -23.53
CA ASP A 142 26.45 -6.04 -23.47
C ASP A 142 26.12 -4.87 -22.52
N PHE A 143 26.88 -4.76 -21.44
CA PHE A 143 26.73 -3.71 -20.44
C PHE A 143 27.93 -2.76 -20.51
N ALA A 144 27.68 -1.49 -20.21
CA ALA A 144 28.72 -0.49 -20.08
C ALA A 144 28.39 0.49 -18.97
N TRP A 145 29.31 0.67 -18.03
CA TRP A 145 29.15 1.61 -16.91
C TRP A 145 30.47 2.27 -16.54
N VAL A 146 30.42 3.25 -15.65
CA VAL A 146 31.60 3.98 -15.17
C VAL A 146 31.84 3.65 -13.72
N TYR A 147 33.06 3.21 -13.39
CA TYR A 147 33.52 3.00 -12.03
C TYR A 147 34.96 3.48 -11.88
N GLY A 148 35.27 4.20 -10.81
CA GLY A 148 36.63 4.71 -10.57
C GLY A 148 37.16 5.64 -11.68
N GLY A 149 36.27 6.31 -12.43
CA GLY A 149 36.64 7.16 -13.56
C GLY A 149 37.01 6.42 -14.85
N LYS A 150 36.84 5.09 -14.90
CA LYS A 150 37.06 4.25 -16.08
C LYS A 150 35.72 3.70 -16.58
N THR A 151 35.56 3.62 -17.90
CA THR A 151 34.44 2.91 -18.52
C THR A 151 34.75 1.42 -18.49
N ARG A 152 33.86 0.64 -17.90
CA ARG A 152 33.86 -0.82 -17.90
C ARG A 152 32.88 -1.31 -18.94
N VAL A 153 33.21 -2.44 -19.56
CA VAL A 153 32.36 -3.12 -20.53
C VAL A 153 32.29 -4.58 -20.11
N PHE A 154 31.10 -5.14 -20.11
CA PHE A 154 30.87 -6.51 -19.71
C PHE A 154 29.92 -7.18 -20.69
N SER A 155 30.36 -8.25 -21.34
CA SER A 155 29.57 -8.98 -22.32
C SER A 155 29.23 -10.36 -21.76
N LEU A 156 27.98 -10.53 -21.37
CA LEU A 156 27.45 -11.80 -20.87
C LEU A 156 26.92 -12.64 -22.02
N TYR A 157 27.24 -13.93 -21.96
CA TYR A 157 26.66 -14.97 -22.80
C TYR A 157 25.80 -15.84 -21.91
N ILE A 158 24.54 -15.45 -21.73
CA ILE A 158 23.62 -16.09 -20.78
C ILE A 158 23.05 -17.34 -21.44
N PRO A 159 23.22 -18.54 -20.87
CA PRO A 159 22.64 -19.75 -21.44
C PRO A 159 21.12 -19.62 -21.57
N GLU A 160 20.59 -19.81 -22.77
CA GLU A 160 19.16 -19.61 -23.04
C GLU A 160 18.29 -20.52 -22.16
N HIS A 161 18.76 -21.72 -21.86
CA HIS A 161 18.06 -22.66 -20.98
C HIS A 161 17.87 -22.12 -19.56
N LEU A 162 18.81 -21.34 -19.01
CA LEU A 162 18.63 -20.74 -17.69
C LEU A 162 17.52 -19.70 -17.72
N TYR A 163 17.51 -18.85 -18.76
CA TYR A 163 16.45 -17.88 -18.95
C TYR A 163 15.07 -18.54 -19.12
N LEU A 164 14.99 -19.57 -19.96
CA LEU A 164 13.74 -20.31 -20.17
C LEU A 164 13.28 -21.05 -18.91
N TYR A 165 14.22 -21.58 -18.12
CA TYR A 165 13.91 -22.22 -16.85
C TYR A 165 13.27 -21.23 -15.87
N TYR A 166 13.95 -20.09 -15.61
CA TYR A 166 13.46 -19.10 -14.67
C TYR A 166 12.21 -18.37 -15.15
N GLY A 167 12.09 -18.06 -16.45
CA GLY A 167 10.91 -17.43 -17.02
C GLY A 167 9.65 -18.31 -17.02
N ASN A 168 9.80 -19.64 -16.97
CA ASN A 168 8.67 -20.58 -16.83
C ASN A 168 8.42 -21.00 -15.37
N LYS A 169 9.26 -20.57 -14.42
CA LYS A 169 9.11 -20.91 -13.01
C LYS A 169 7.99 -20.07 -12.40
N THR A 170 7.00 -20.75 -11.82
CA THR A 170 5.93 -20.08 -11.06
C THR A 170 6.53 -19.19 -9.98
N ARG A 171 6.03 -17.96 -9.87
CA ARG A 171 6.44 -17.02 -8.83
C ARG A 171 5.77 -17.41 -7.52
N VAL A 172 6.56 -17.38 -6.45
CA VAL A 172 6.04 -17.57 -5.10
C VAL A 172 5.54 -16.20 -4.64
N PRO A 173 4.25 -16.03 -4.31
CA PRO A 173 3.79 -14.86 -3.58
C PRO A 173 4.44 -14.89 -2.20
N THR A 174 5.41 -14.01 -1.96
CA THR A 174 6.20 -14.01 -0.73
C THR A 174 6.67 -12.60 -0.42
N GLU A 175 6.67 -12.23 0.87
CA GLU A 175 7.40 -11.05 1.35
C GLU A 175 8.91 -11.34 1.53
N ASP A 176 9.28 -12.62 1.61
CA ASP A 176 10.67 -13.08 1.72
C ASP A 176 11.24 -13.45 0.35
N TYR A 177 11.96 -12.50 -0.24
CA TYR A 177 12.59 -12.65 -1.55
C TYR A 177 13.86 -13.51 -1.54
N SER A 178 14.29 -14.07 -0.40
CA SER A 178 15.47 -14.94 -0.33
C SER A 178 15.36 -16.17 -1.25
N VAL A 179 14.15 -16.62 -1.56
CA VAL A 179 13.88 -17.71 -2.51
C VAL A 179 14.33 -17.40 -3.95
N TYR A 180 14.42 -16.13 -4.32
CA TYR A 180 14.93 -15.67 -5.62
C TYR A 180 16.44 -15.48 -5.61
N VAL A 181 17.02 -15.20 -4.44
CA VAL A 181 18.46 -14.97 -4.23
C VAL A 181 19.24 -16.27 -4.16
N THR A 182 18.69 -17.30 -3.52
CA THR A 182 19.42 -18.50 -3.08
C THR A 182 19.16 -19.74 -3.92
N HIS A 183 18.56 -19.59 -5.11
CA HIS A 183 18.21 -20.72 -5.95
C HIS A 183 19.47 -21.34 -6.59
N PRO A 184 19.78 -22.63 -6.38
CA PRO A 184 21.11 -23.16 -6.71
C PRO A 184 21.38 -23.38 -8.21
N TYR A 185 20.37 -23.21 -9.07
CA TYR A 185 20.48 -23.55 -10.50
C TYR A 185 21.22 -22.49 -11.33
N ASP A 186 21.33 -21.25 -10.85
CA ASP A 186 22.14 -20.19 -11.46
C ASP A 186 23.49 -19.96 -10.79
N ASP A 187 23.78 -20.55 -9.63
CA ASP A 187 25.04 -20.38 -8.89
C ASP A 187 26.28 -20.56 -9.76
N GLU A 188 26.31 -21.61 -10.59
CA GLU A 188 27.45 -21.88 -11.48
C GLU A 188 27.65 -20.74 -12.48
N TYR A 189 26.57 -20.19 -13.03
CA TYR A 189 26.63 -19.09 -13.98
C TYR A 189 26.96 -17.76 -13.29
N LEU A 190 26.31 -17.45 -12.17
CA LEU A 190 26.60 -16.24 -11.40
C LEU A 190 28.05 -16.21 -10.92
N SER A 191 28.62 -17.37 -10.55
CA SER A 191 30.05 -17.48 -10.22
C SER A 191 30.97 -17.06 -11.37
N THR A 192 30.58 -17.30 -12.63
CA THR A 192 31.35 -16.80 -13.79
C THR A 192 31.31 -15.28 -13.90
N ILE A 193 30.20 -14.66 -13.50
CA ILE A 193 30.06 -13.20 -13.44
C ILE A 193 30.94 -12.63 -12.33
N ILE A 194 30.96 -13.27 -11.16
CA ILE A 194 31.84 -12.86 -10.04
C ILE A 194 33.31 -12.97 -10.41
N ALA A 195 33.72 -14.02 -11.12
CA ALA A 195 35.10 -14.17 -11.58
C ALA A 195 35.55 -13.00 -12.46
N GLU A 196 34.67 -12.45 -13.30
CA GLU A 196 34.97 -11.29 -14.14
C GLU A 196 35.15 -10.00 -13.32
N PHE A 197 34.38 -9.83 -12.23
CA PHE A 197 34.62 -8.76 -11.26
C PHE A 197 35.95 -8.95 -10.52
N ASP A 198 36.28 -10.19 -10.15
CA ASP A 198 37.54 -10.52 -9.48
C ASP A 198 38.76 -10.22 -10.37
N ASP A 199 38.65 -10.46 -11.68
CA ASP A 199 39.69 -10.10 -12.64
C ASP A 199 39.90 -8.57 -12.69
N ILE A 200 38.83 -7.77 -12.68
CA ILE A 200 38.91 -6.30 -12.61
C ILE A 200 39.54 -5.86 -11.29
N VAL A 201 39.14 -6.47 -10.18
CA VAL A 201 39.67 -6.18 -8.84
C VAL A 201 41.17 -6.47 -8.78
N ALA A 202 41.61 -7.60 -9.33
CA ALA A 202 43.01 -8.00 -9.39
C ALA A 202 43.84 -7.08 -10.31
N GLU A 203 43.29 -6.66 -11.46
CA GLU A 203 43.95 -5.74 -12.39
C GLU A 203 44.18 -4.36 -11.75
N GLU A 204 43.20 -3.85 -11.02
CA GLU A 204 43.22 -2.50 -10.46
C GLU A 204 43.82 -2.43 -9.06
N GLY A 205 43.96 -3.57 -8.38
CA GLY A 205 44.40 -3.65 -6.98
C GLY A 205 43.34 -3.11 -6.01
N TYR A 206 42.07 -3.40 -6.28
CA TYR A 206 40.95 -2.99 -5.43
C TYR A 206 40.86 -3.82 -4.15
N ASP A 207 40.41 -3.19 -3.06
CA ASP A 207 40.07 -3.88 -1.81
C ASP A 207 38.63 -4.44 -1.83
N GLU A 208 38.24 -5.15 -0.77
CA GLU A 208 36.90 -5.76 -0.66
C GLU A 208 35.76 -4.73 -0.74
N ASN A 209 35.92 -3.55 -0.13
CA ASN A 209 34.91 -2.50 -0.20
C ASN A 209 34.80 -1.96 -1.62
N GLN A 210 35.91 -1.88 -2.35
CA GLN A 210 35.93 -1.48 -3.75
C GLN A 210 35.33 -2.56 -4.64
N LYS A 211 35.53 -3.86 -4.36
CA LYS A 211 34.82 -4.96 -5.05
C LYS A 211 33.30 -4.82 -4.88
N ILE A 212 32.82 -4.65 -3.66
CA ILE A 212 31.39 -4.46 -3.38
C ILE A 212 30.86 -3.23 -4.14
N ASN A 213 31.55 -2.10 -4.05
CA ASN A 213 31.14 -0.88 -4.75
C ASN A 213 31.18 -1.03 -6.28
N LEU A 214 32.11 -1.83 -6.82
CA LEU A 214 32.19 -2.14 -8.25
C LEU A 214 30.94 -2.92 -8.69
N ILE A 215 30.59 -4.00 -7.98
CA ILE A 215 29.40 -4.82 -8.25
C ILE A 215 28.13 -3.96 -8.14
N VAL A 216 27.98 -3.23 -7.02
CA VAL A 216 26.81 -2.35 -6.81
C VAL A 216 26.73 -1.27 -7.90
N SER A 217 27.85 -0.70 -8.33
CA SER A 217 27.85 0.32 -9.41
C SER A 217 27.40 -0.25 -10.76
N PHE A 218 27.71 -1.52 -11.03
CA PHE A 218 27.22 -2.21 -12.23
C PHE A 218 25.71 -2.35 -12.17
N ILE A 219 25.17 -2.83 -11.04
CA ILE A 219 23.73 -3.03 -10.87
C ILE A 219 22.96 -1.72 -10.94
N GLN A 220 23.48 -0.67 -10.30
CA GLN A 220 22.89 0.68 -10.36
C GLN A 220 22.98 1.33 -11.74
N SER A 221 23.81 0.79 -12.65
CA SER A 221 23.88 1.27 -14.03
C SER A 221 22.77 0.69 -14.92
N LEU A 222 22.07 -0.36 -14.46
CA LEU A 222 21.00 -0.98 -15.21
C LEU A 222 19.79 -0.03 -15.33
N PRO A 223 19.15 0.04 -16.51
CA PRO A 223 17.89 0.76 -16.70
C PRO A 223 16.81 0.37 -15.69
N TYR A 224 16.10 1.37 -15.16
CA TYR A 224 14.91 1.13 -14.35
C TYR A 224 13.70 0.83 -15.25
N THR A 225 13.06 -0.31 -15.04
CA THR A 225 11.86 -0.73 -15.79
C THR A 225 10.78 -1.22 -14.85
N SER A 226 9.58 -0.64 -14.89
CA SER A 226 8.43 -1.06 -14.08
C SER A 226 7.70 -2.28 -14.69
N ASP A 227 7.18 -3.15 -13.83
CA ASP A 227 6.49 -4.39 -14.20
C ASP A 227 5.19 -4.19 -14.98
N ASP A 228 4.40 -3.16 -14.65
CA ASP A 228 3.18 -2.75 -15.38
C ASP A 228 3.41 -2.60 -16.88
N VAL A 229 4.63 -2.20 -17.27
CA VAL A 229 5.01 -1.92 -18.65
C VAL A 229 5.62 -3.15 -19.34
N THR A 230 6.12 -4.12 -18.57
CA THR A 230 7.00 -5.19 -19.09
C THR A 230 6.39 -6.59 -19.02
N THR A 231 5.54 -6.89 -18.04
CA THR A 231 4.98 -8.24 -17.83
C THR A 231 3.45 -8.25 -17.82
N GLY A 232 2.81 -7.10 -17.55
CA GLY A 232 1.35 -6.96 -17.50
C GLY A 232 0.72 -7.48 -16.20
N PHE A 233 1.55 -7.75 -15.18
CA PHE A 233 1.17 -8.10 -13.82
C PHE A 233 1.71 -7.04 -12.85
N ASP A 234 0.93 -6.71 -11.82
CA ASP A 234 1.43 -5.99 -10.64
C ASP A 234 2.27 -7.02 -9.84
N GLU A 235 3.52 -6.69 -9.48
CA GLU A 235 4.46 -7.53 -8.69
C GLU A 235 5.00 -8.79 -9.40
N TYR A 236 5.86 -8.64 -10.43
CA TYR A 236 6.57 -9.77 -11.07
C TYR A 236 8.04 -9.80 -10.66
N ALA A 237 8.32 -10.48 -9.55
CA ALA A 237 9.69 -10.75 -9.11
C ALA A 237 10.51 -11.50 -10.15
N ARG A 238 11.67 -10.95 -10.54
CA ARG A 238 12.62 -11.61 -11.47
C ARG A 238 13.75 -12.31 -10.73
N TYR A 239 14.09 -13.51 -11.21
CA TYR A 239 15.34 -14.15 -10.83
C TYR A 239 16.55 -13.37 -11.41
N PRO A 240 17.75 -13.50 -10.81
CA PRO A 240 18.95 -12.80 -11.27
C PRO A 240 19.21 -12.93 -12.78
N ILE A 241 19.04 -14.14 -13.33
CA ILE A 241 19.20 -14.41 -14.77
C ILE A 241 18.25 -13.58 -15.62
N GLU A 242 17.01 -13.41 -15.19
CA GLU A 242 16.01 -12.65 -15.93
C GLU A 242 16.32 -11.17 -15.91
N THR A 243 16.68 -10.60 -14.75
CA THR A 243 17.11 -9.20 -14.64
C THR A 243 18.27 -8.89 -15.60
N LEU A 244 19.23 -9.81 -15.73
CA LEU A 244 20.34 -9.69 -16.67
C LEU A 244 19.88 -9.80 -18.14
N VAL A 245 18.97 -10.71 -18.47
CA VAL A 245 18.43 -10.85 -19.83
C VAL A 245 17.54 -9.66 -20.21
N HIS A 246 16.81 -9.10 -19.28
CA HIS A 246 15.93 -7.95 -19.51
C HIS A 246 16.67 -6.62 -19.51
N ASP A 247 17.98 -6.62 -19.19
CA ASP A 247 18.83 -5.42 -19.13
C ASP A 247 18.23 -4.36 -18.19
N GLY A 248 17.76 -4.82 -17.03
CA GLY A 248 17.09 -3.97 -16.04
C GLY A 248 15.88 -4.61 -15.38
N GLY A 249 15.37 -3.86 -14.40
CA GLY A 249 14.28 -4.24 -13.53
C GLY A 249 13.88 -3.06 -12.67
N ASP A 250 12.91 -3.25 -11.79
CA ASP A 250 12.56 -2.23 -10.82
C ASP A 250 13.47 -2.30 -9.57
N CYS A 251 13.04 -1.72 -8.45
CA CYS A 251 13.83 -1.75 -7.22
C CYS A 251 13.96 -3.14 -6.61
N GLU A 252 12.96 -3.99 -6.80
CA GLU A 252 12.92 -5.34 -6.27
C GLU A 252 13.90 -6.23 -7.04
N ASP A 253 13.76 -6.29 -8.36
CA ASP A 253 14.60 -7.07 -9.28
C ASP A 253 16.10 -6.79 -9.12
N THR A 254 16.44 -5.50 -9.02
CA THR A 254 17.84 -5.06 -8.88
C THR A 254 18.40 -5.36 -7.49
N SER A 255 17.56 -5.38 -6.45
CA SER A 255 17.95 -5.77 -5.09
C SER A 255 18.16 -7.28 -4.98
N ILE A 256 17.35 -8.09 -5.65
CA ILE A 256 17.52 -9.54 -5.75
C ILE A 256 18.84 -9.87 -6.44
N LEU A 257 19.10 -9.28 -7.62
CA LEU A 257 20.36 -9.48 -8.35
C LEU A 257 21.58 -9.05 -7.51
N ALA A 258 21.49 -7.92 -6.80
CA ALA A 258 22.56 -7.46 -5.93
C ALA A 258 22.85 -8.43 -4.79
N SER A 259 21.79 -8.94 -4.16
CA SER A 259 21.93 -9.89 -3.07
C SER A 259 22.57 -11.20 -3.57
N ALA A 260 22.13 -11.73 -4.70
CA ALA A 260 22.65 -12.97 -5.28
C ALA A 260 24.15 -12.87 -5.63
N LEU A 261 24.58 -11.74 -6.21
CA LEU A 261 26.00 -11.54 -6.55
C LEU A 261 26.89 -11.25 -5.33
N LEU A 262 26.33 -10.77 -4.23
CA LEU A 262 27.11 -10.45 -3.02
C LEU A 262 27.15 -11.61 -2.00
N ASP A 263 26.27 -12.60 -2.14
CA ASP A 263 26.22 -13.79 -1.28
C ASP A 263 27.24 -14.88 -1.66
N LEU A 264 27.64 -14.92 -2.94
CA LEU A 264 28.56 -15.91 -3.53
C LEU A 264 30.05 -15.68 -3.23
#